data_AF-A0A956L9T9-F1
#
_entry.id   AF-A0A956L9T9-F1
#
_cell.length_a   1.000
_cell.length_b   1.000
_cell.length_c   1.000
_cell.angle_alpha   90.00
_cell.angle_beta   90.00
_cell.angle_gamma   90.00
#
_symmetry.space_group_name_H-M   'P 1'
#
loop_
_entity.id
_entity.type
_entity.pdbx_description
1 polymer ?
#
loop_
_entity_poly.entity_id
_entity_poly.type
_entity_poly.pdbx_seq_one_letter_code
_entity_poly.pdbx_strand_id
1 'polypeptide(L)'
;FFDDTQRLFYVIPMGYRSVIGTTDTRVDEPFSEVTTEDRDFLLDQINRRLNLRNPLTVDDVIAERCGVRPLVVKSSGGDQREVDWTSLSRKHAIETDRKQRLVTVFGGKLTDCLNVGEEVAAAVQKLGVPLERDLKNWYGEPGKETRAEFYRQARLMKLDALRSKPGTEPLTDR
;
A
#
# COMPACT_ATOMS: atom_id res chain seq x y z
N PHE A 1 -4.73 3.22 -14.93
CA PHE A 1 -4.80 2.60 -16.28
C PHE A 1 -4.99 1.10 -16.10
N PHE A 2 -5.49 0.39 -17.11
CA PHE A 2 -5.44 -1.07 -17.11
C PHE A 2 -4.25 -1.53 -17.97
N ASP A 3 -3.49 -2.51 -17.48
CA ASP A 3 -2.43 -3.16 -18.24
C ASP A 3 -3.03 -4.08 -19.34
N ASP A 4 -2.19 -4.67 -20.19
CA ASP A 4 -2.64 -5.52 -21.31
C ASP A 4 -3.32 -6.82 -20.79
N THR A 5 -3.15 -7.13 -19.50
CA THR A 5 -3.80 -8.25 -18.79
C THR A 5 -5.03 -7.81 -17.99
N GLN A 6 -5.54 -6.60 -18.22
CA GLN A 6 -6.67 -5.98 -17.50
C GLN A 6 -6.44 -5.78 -15.99
N ARG A 7 -5.18 -5.68 -15.55
CA ARG A 7 -4.85 -5.35 -14.16
C ARG A 7 -4.63 -3.86 -13.98
N LEU A 8 -4.87 -3.38 -12.77
CA LEU A 8 -4.68 -1.96 -12.43
C LEU A 8 -3.19 -1.59 -12.44
N PHE A 9 -2.84 -0.67 -13.33
CA PHE A 9 -1.53 -0.06 -13.48
C PHE A 9 -1.57 1.42 -13.04
N TYR A 10 -0.59 1.83 -12.25
CA TYR A 10 -0.53 3.14 -11.62
C TYR A 10 0.73 3.92 -12.01
N VAL A 11 0.53 5.22 -12.20
CA VAL A 11 1.59 6.22 -12.34
C VAL A 11 1.30 7.27 -11.28
N ILE A 12 2.04 7.22 -10.17
CA ILE A 12 1.77 8.04 -9.00
C ILE A 12 2.81 9.17 -8.94
N PRO A 13 2.39 10.44 -9.05
CA PRO A 13 3.32 11.57 -8.92
C PRO A 13 3.83 11.68 -7.48
N MET A 14 5.15 11.79 -7.32
CA MET A 14 5.87 12.01 -6.07
C MET A 14 6.86 13.18 -6.24
N GLY A 15 6.33 14.40 -6.15
CA GLY A 15 7.10 15.61 -6.43
C GLY A 15 7.49 15.69 -7.91
N TYR A 16 8.79 15.85 -8.19
CA TYR A 16 9.34 15.90 -9.56
C TYR A 16 9.57 14.52 -10.19
N ARG A 17 9.11 13.45 -9.54
CA ARG A 17 9.30 12.06 -9.96
C ARG A 17 7.96 11.35 -9.99
N SER A 18 7.92 10.19 -10.63
CA SER A 18 6.75 9.33 -10.64
C SER A 18 7.13 7.92 -10.21
N VAL A 19 6.25 7.26 -9.47
CA VAL A 19 6.35 5.83 -9.20
C VAL A 19 5.43 5.09 -10.15
N ILE A 20 5.99 4.12 -10.85
CA ILE A 20 5.30 3.28 -11.81
C ILE A 20 5.18 1.88 -11.20
N GLY A 21 4.00 1.27 -11.27
CA GLY A 21 3.81 -0.08 -10.72
C GLY A 21 2.37 -0.59 -10.80
N THR A 22 2.11 -1.80 -10.32
CA THR A 22 3.06 -2.79 -9.76
C THR A 22 3.02 -4.08 -10.56
N THR A 23 4.00 -4.97 -10.37
CA THR A 23 3.91 -6.36 -10.83
C THR A 23 3.17 -7.25 -9.80
N ASP A 24 2.72 -8.43 -10.23
CA ASP A 24 2.24 -9.50 -9.34
C ASP A 24 2.90 -10.80 -9.82
N THR A 25 4.00 -11.17 -9.16
CA THR A 25 4.78 -12.38 -9.43
C THR A 25 4.71 -13.26 -8.18
N ARG A 26 4.43 -14.56 -8.35
CA ARG A 26 4.42 -15.50 -7.23
C ARG A 26 5.86 -15.74 -6.77
N VAL A 27 6.05 -15.70 -5.45
CA VAL A 27 7.32 -16.02 -4.79
C VAL A 27 7.04 -16.96 -3.63
N ASP A 28 7.98 -17.86 -3.36
CA ASP A 28 7.89 -18.79 -2.23
C ASP A 28 8.58 -18.26 -0.97
N GLU A 29 9.38 -17.19 -1.11
CA GLU A 29 10.11 -16.54 -0.03
C GLU A 29 9.60 -15.11 0.24
N PRO A 30 9.68 -14.64 1.49
CA PRO A 30 9.27 -13.28 1.84
C PRO A 30 10.28 -12.21 1.37
N PHE A 31 11.47 -12.63 0.93
CA PHE A 31 12.51 -11.77 0.38
C PHE A 31 12.51 -11.90 -1.13
N SER A 32 12.48 -10.76 -1.82
CA SER A 32 12.47 -10.69 -3.27
C SER A 32 13.14 -9.40 -3.72
N GLU A 33 13.58 -9.38 -4.98
CA GLU A 33 14.25 -8.26 -5.62
C GLU A 33 13.55 -7.91 -6.93
N VAL A 34 13.83 -6.72 -7.46
CA VAL A 34 13.31 -6.31 -8.76
C VAL A 34 14.11 -6.99 -9.86
N THR A 35 13.45 -7.75 -10.71
CA THR A 35 14.13 -8.43 -11.83
C THR A 35 14.15 -7.57 -13.10
N THR A 36 14.93 -7.98 -14.10
CA THR A 36 14.92 -7.32 -15.41
C THR A 36 13.55 -7.42 -16.07
N GLU A 37 12.88 -8.56 -15.91
CA GLU A 37 11.53 -8.80 -16.43
C GLU A 37 10.49 -7.85 -15.80
N ASP A 38 10.61 -7.56 -14.50
CA ASP A 38 9.74 -6.57 -13.84
C ASP A 38 9.92 -5.17 -14.45
N ARG A 39 11.18 -4.76 -14.71
CA ARG A 39 11.49 -3.46 -15.33
C ARG A 39 10.92 -3.38 -16.74
N ASP A 40 11.24 -4.37 -17.56
CA ASP A 40 10.84 -4.42 -18.97
C ASP A 40 9.33 -4.41 -19.10
N PHE A 41 8.63 -5.18 -18.24
CA PHE A 41 7.17 -5.16 -18.18
C PHE A 41 6.63 -3.76 -17.86
N LEU A 42 7.12 -3.10 -16.81
CA LEU A 42 6.61 -1.77 -16.44
C LEU A 42 6.94 -0.69 -17.49
N LEU A 43 8.12 -0.76 -18.11
CA LEU A 43 8.56 0.14 -19.17
C LEU A 43 7.74 -0.04 -20.46
N ASP A 44 7.47 -1.28 -20.88
CA ASP A 44 6.59 -1.55 -22.02
C ASP A 44 5.17 -1.03 -21.72
N GLN A 45 4.64 -1.33 -20.53
CA GLN A 45 3.29 -0.92 -20.19
C GLN A 45 3.12 0.61 -20.13
N ILE A 46 4.07 1.36 -19.54
CA ILE A 46 3.99 2.83 -19.49
C ILE A 46 4.09 3.45 -20.88
N ASN A 47 5.03 2.98 -21.72
CA ASN A 47 5.29 3.54 -23.04
C ASN A 47 4.11 3.33 -24.01
N ARG A 48 3.34 2.24 -23.84
CA ARG A 48 2.11 2.01 -24.61
C ARG A 48 0.94 2.90 -24.19
N ARG A 49 0.93 3.39 -22.94
CA ARG A 49 -0.22 4.06 -22.33
C ARG A 49 -0.11 5.58 -22.32
N LEU A 50 1.11 6.10 -22.34
CA LEU A 50 1.36 7.53 -22.32
C LEU A 50 1.86 8.01 -23.67
N ASN A 51 1.33 9.14 -24.14
CA ASN A 51 1.84 9.82 -25.32
C ASN A 51 3.08 10.65 -24.93
N LEU A 52 4.21 9.96 -24.75
CA LEU A 52 5.49 10.57 -24.40
C LEU A 52 6.22 11.01 -25.67
N ARG A 53 6.97 12.11 -25.58
CA ARG A 53 7.81 12.58 -26.69
C ARG A 53 8.89 11.56 -27.06
N ASN A 54 9.51 10.96 -26.04
CA ASN A 54 10.47 9.88 -26.16
C ASN A 54 10.02 8.75 -25.23
N PRO A 55 10.12 7.47 -25.65
CA PRO A 55 9.89 6.34 -24.75
C PRO A 55 10.85 6.37 -23.56
N LEU A 56 10.36 5.98 -22.38
CA LEU A 56 11.19 5.77 -21.19
C LEU A 56 12.05 4.52 -21.37
N THR A 57 13.29 4.57 -20.90
CA THR A 57 14.23 3.45 -20.90
C THR A 57 14.68 3.10 -19.47
N VAL A 58 15.49 2.05 -19.33
CA VAL A 58 16.08 1.67 -18.05
C VAL A 58 16.95 2.79 -17.46
N ASP A 59 17.55 3.63 -18.30
CA ASP A 59 18.38 4.77 -17.86
C ASP A 59 17.55 5.86 -17.16
N ASP A 60 16.23 5.90 -17.36
CA ASP A 60 15.32 6.81 -16.66
C ASP A 60 14.94 6.30 -15.26
N VAL A 61 15.27 5.05 -14.92
CA VAL A 61 14.96 4.43 -13.63
C VAL A 61 15.99 4.83 -12.58
N ILE A 62 15.60 5.74 -11.69
CA ILE A 62 16.48 6.30 -10.66
C ILE A 62 16.44 5.58 -9.31
N ALA A 63 15.41 4.76 -9.07
CA ALA A 63 15.20 4.06 -7.81
C ALA A 63 14.15 2.95 -7.97
N GLU A 64 14.30 1.90 -7.18
CA GLU A 64 13.45 0.71 -7.23
C GLU A 64 13.07 0.25 -5.83
N ARG A 65 11.93 -0.44 -5.73
CA ARG A 65 11.47 -1.08 -4.50
C ARG A 65 10.72 -2.35 -4.81
N CYS A 66 10.97 -3.39 -4.04
CA CYS A 66 10.25 -4.65 -4.08
C CYS A 66 9.54 -4.88 -2.73
N GLY A 67 8.45 -5.65 -2.75
CA GLY A 67 7.74 -6.07 -1.56
C GLY A 67 6.82 -7.23 -1.85
N VAL A 68 6.82 -8.22 -0.96
CA VAL A 68 6.00 -9.43 -1.08
C VAL A 68 4.69 -9.22 -0.33
N ARG A 69 3.56 -9.56 -0.96
CA ARG A 69 2.23 -9.46 -0.35
C ARG A 69 1.89 -10.79 0.34
N PRO A 70 1.71 -10.83 1.68
CA PRO A 70 1.26 -12.04 2.36
C PRO A 70 -0.26 -12.21 2.14
N LEU A 71 -0.63 -12.86 1.04
CA LEU A 71 -2.05 -13.06 0.69
C LEU A 71 -2.64 -14.23 1.48
N VAL A 72 -3.88 -14.07 1.93
CA VAL A 72 -4.60 -15.11 2.68
C VAL A 72 -5.16 -16.12 1.69
N VAL A 73 -4.75 -17.38 1.85
CA VAL A 73 -5.35 -18.49 1.11
C VAL A 73 -6.13 -19.37 2.08
N LYS A 74 -7.39 -19.66 1.72
CA LYS A 74 -8.19 -20.61 2.51
C LYS A 74 -7.62 -22.01 2.26
N SER A 75 -7.31 -22.74 3.33
CA SER A 75 -6.95 -24.16 3.21
C SER A 75 -8.19 -24.96 2.78
N SER A 76 -8.36 -25.14 1.48
CA SER A 76 -9.35 -26.06 0.92
C SER A 76 -8.66 -27.35 0.48
N GLY A 77 -8.05 -28.08 1.43
CA GLY A 77 -7.73 -29.52 1.36
C GLY A 77 -6.99 -30.09 0.13
N GLY A 78 -6.52 -29.28 -0.82
CA GLY A 78 -5.96 -29.70 -2.11
C GLY A 78 -4.78 -28.83 -2.54
N ASP A 79 -4.04 -29.28 -3.56
CA ASP A 79 -2.82 -28.64 -4.05
C ASP A 79 -3.11 -27.22 -4.59
N GLN A 80 -2.63 -26.20 -3.89
CA GLN A 80 -2.92 -24.78 -4.20
C GLN A 80 -2.00 -24.20 -5.29
N ARG A 81 -1.30 -25.06 -6.04
CA ARG A 81 -0.40 -24.63 -7.12
C ARG A 81 -1.14 -24.03 -8.32
N GLU A 82 -2.39 -24.42 -8.55
CA GLU A 82 -3.20 -23.98 -9.71
C GLU A 82 -4.21 -22.86 -9.41
N VAL A 83 -4.20 -22.27 -8.22
CA VAL A 83 -5.12 -21.15 -7.92
C VAL A 83 -4.64 -19.90 -8.65
N ASP A 84 -5.50 -19.28 -9.46
CA ASP A 84 -5.24 -17.97 -10.06
C ASP A 84 -4.99 -16.95 -8.94
N TRP A 85 -3.71 -16.66 -8.69
CA TRP A 85 -3.25 -15.85 -7.58
C TRP A 85 -3.65 -14.38 -7.71
N THR A 86 -3.92 -13.92 -8.94
CA THR A 86 -4.40 -12.56 -9.17
C THR A 86 -5.82 -12.35 -8.63
N SER A 87 -6.57 -13.45 -8.49
CA SER A 87 -7.93 -13.49 -7.93
C SER A 87 -7.98 -13.72 -6.41
N LEU A 88 -6.84 -13.97 -5.75
CA LEU A 88 -6.80 -14.25 -4.32
C LEU A 88 -7.33 -13.07 -3.50
N SER A 89 -8.08 -13.42 -2.46
CA SER A 89 -8.67 -12.44 -1.54
C SER A 89 -7.57 -11.61 -0.88
N ARG A 90 -7.61 -10.30 -1.12
CA ARG A 90 -6.73 -9.32 -0.45
C ARG A 90 -7.26 -8.87 0.92
N LYS A 91 -8.20 -9.61 1.53
CA LYS A 91 -8.72 -9.35 2.88
C LYS A 91 -7.80 -9.94 3.93
N HIS A 92 -7.77 -9.37 5.13
CA HIS A 92 -7.12 -9.98 6.28
C HIS A 92 -7.96 -11.14 6.84
N ALA A 93 -7.30 -11.97 7.64
CA ALA A 93 -7.92 -12.87 8.59
C ALA A 93 -7.19 -12.78 9.93
N ILE A 94 -7.94 -12.82 11.03
CA ILE A 94 -7.38 -12.87 12.38
C ILE A 94 -7.84 -14.17 13.03
N GLU A 95 -6.88 -14.92 13.56
CA GLU A 95 -7.13 -16.13 14.33
C GLU A 95 -6.65 -15.96 15.77
N THR A 96 -7.35 -16.59 16.70
CA THR A 96 -7.01 -16.54 18.12
C THR A 96 -7.02 -17.92 18.72
N ASP A 97 -5.85 -18.41 19.13
CA ASP A 97 -5.74 -19.60 19.97
C ASP A 97 -5.83 -19.19 21.44
N ARG A 98 -6.96 -19.50 22.07
CA ARG A 98 -7.22 -19.18 23.48
C ARG A 98 -6.40 -20.02 24.45
N LYS A 99 -6.03 -21.25 24.09
CA LYS A 99 -5.24 -22.14 24.94
C LYS A 99 -3.80 -21.66 25.01
N GLN A 100 -3.24 -21.30 23.86
CA GLN A 100 -1.88 -20.77 23.75
C GLN A 100 -1.79 -19.25 23.98
N ARG A 101 -2.94 -18.57 24.10
CA ARG A 101 -3.04 -17.10 24.19
C ARG A 101 -2.31 -16.39 23.04
N LEU A 102 -2.51 -16.90 21.83
CA LEU A 102 -1.88 -16.40 20.60
C LEU A 102 -2.92 -15.72 19.70
N VAL A 103 -2.58 -14.56 19.16
CA VAL A 103 -3.34 -13.88 18.09
C VAL A 103 -2.46 -13.83 16.85
N THR A 104 -2.96 -14.34 15.73
CA THR A 104 -2.25 -14.39 14.46
C THR A 104 -3.00 -13.56 13.42
N VAL A 105 -2.28 -12.71 12.69
CA VAL A 105 -2.82 -11.88 11.61
C VAL A 105 -2.29 -12.40 10.28
N PHE A 106 -3.20 -12.69 9.36
CA PHE A 106 -2.88 -13.09 7.99
C PHE A 106 -3.30 -11.98 7.03
N GLY A 107 -2.37 -11.52 6.20
CA GLY A 107 -2.62 -10.48 5.21
C GLY A 107 -3.05 -9.13 5.79
N GLY A 108 -3.94 -8.45 5.06
CA GLY A 108 -4.38 -7.10 5.37
C GLY A 108 -3.74 -6.05 4.48
N LYS A 109 -4.54 -5.03 4.14
CA LYS A 109 -4.07 -3.86 3.37
C LYS A 109 -3.68 -2.76 4.33
N LEU A 110 -2.71 -1.93 3.93
CA LEU A 110 -2.35 -0.74 4.69
C LEU A 110 -3.55 0.19 4.92
N THR A 111 -4.47 0.28 3.95
CA THR A 111 -5.68 1.10 4.07
C THR A 111 -6.68 0.59 5.11
N ASP A 112 -6.56 -0.66 5.55
CA ASP A 112 -7.45 -1.31 6.52
C ASP A 112 -6.77 -1.55 7.87
N CYS A 113 -5.55 -1.03 8.06
CA CYS A 113 -4.72 -1.34 9.22
C CYS A 113 -5.37 -0.95 10.55
N LEU A 114 -6.18 0.11 10.57
CA LEU A 114 -6.87 0.57 11.77
C LEU A 114 -7.94 -0.44 12.21
N ASN A 115 -8.75 -0.94 11.27
CA ASN A 115 -9.76 -1.96 11.56
C ASN A 115 -9.11 -3.27 12.01
N VAL A 116 -8.03 -3.70 11.36
CA VAL A 116 -7.22 -4.85 11.79
C VAL A 116 -6.71 -4.64 13.22
N GLY A 117 -6.22 -3.43 13.53
CA GLY A 117 -5.75 -3.08 14.87
C GLY A 117 -6.84 -3.20 15.94
N GLU A 118 -8.04 -2.70 15.67
CA GLU A 118 -9.21 -2.82 16.57
C GLU A 118 -9.61 -4.29 16.80
N GLU A 119 -9.60 -5.10 15.75
CA GLU A 119 -9.88 -6.54 15.88
C GLU A 119 -8.83 -7.27 16.72
N VAL A 120 -7.55 -6.94 16.54
CA VAL A 120 -6.45 -7.48 17.38
C VAL A 120 -6.61 -7.03 18.82
N ALA A 121 -6.92 -5.75 19.07
CA ALA A 121 -7.16 -5.22 20.42
C ALA A 121 -8.30 -5.98 21.11
N ALA A 122 -9.43 -6.18 20.42
CA ALA A 122 -10.56 -6.94 20.93
C ALA A 122 -10.21 -8.42 21.19
N ALA A 123 -9.38 -9.03 20.35
CA ALA A 123 -8.89 -10.40 20.56
C ALA A 123 -8.01 -10.51 21.81
N VAL A 124 -7.08 -9.57 21.99
CA VAL A 124 -6.18 -9.49 23.15
C VAL A 124 -6.97 -9.27 24.45
N GLN A 125 -7.98 -8.40 24.46
CA GLN A 125 -8.87 -8.25 25.63
C GLN A 125 -9.59 -9.54 25.99
N LYS A 126 -10.07 -10.30 25.00
CA LYS A 126 -10.71 -11.61 25.22
C LYS A 126 -9.76 -12.67 25.79
N LEU A 127 -8.45 -12.46 25.70
CA LEU A 127 -7.42 -13.29 26.35
C LEU A 127 -7.10 -12.84 27.78
N GLY A 128 -7.80 -11.81 28.29
CA GLY A 128 -7.67 -11.33 29.66
C GLY A 128 -6.61 -10.25 29.86
N VAL A 129 -6.07 -9.68 28.77
CA VAL A 129 -5.15 -8.54 28.84
C VAL A 129 -5.98 -7.25 28.83
N PRO A 130 -6.01 -6.48 29.94
CA PRO A 130 -6.69 -5.19 29.94
C PRO A 130 -5.96 -4.23 29.00
N LEU A 131 -6.72 -3.47 28.23
CA LEU A 131 -6.18 -2.37 27.43
C LEU A 131 -6.46 -1.05 28.13
N GLU A 132 -5.56 -0.09 27.89
CA GLU A 132 -5.77 1.28 28.34
C GLU A 132 -7.01 1.89 27.67
N ARG A 133 -7.54 2.94 28.30
CA ARG A 133 -8.65 3.68 27.73
C ARG A 133 -8.19 4.33 26.42
N ASP A 134 -8.96 4.14 25.37
CA ASP A 134 -8.76 4.85 24.11
C ASP A 134 -8.93 6.37 24.32
N LEU A 135 -7.82 7.10 24.26
CA LEU A 135 -7.80 8.56 24.38
C LEU A 135 -7.93 9.24 23.01
N LYS A 136 -8.14 8.48 21.93
CA LYS A 136 -8.20 8.95 20.53
C LYS A 136 -6.95 9.71 20.11
N ASN A 137 -5.80 9.34 20.66
CA ASN A 137 -4.48 9.85 20.30
C ASN A 137 -3.66 8.71 19.70
N TRP A 138 -3.44 8.75 18.39
CA TRP A 138 -2.73 7.65 17.75
C TRP A 138 -1.23 7.76 17.99
N TYR A 139 -0.56 6.62 18.16
CA TYR A 139 0.90 6.61 18.19
C TYR A 139 1.43 7.22 16.88
N GLY A 140 2.25 8.27 17.01
CA GLY A 140 2.78 9.00 15.86
C GLY A 140 1.86 10.10 15.31
N GLU A 141 0.64 10.28 15.83
CA GLU A 141 -0.19 11.42 15.49
C GLU A 141 0.42 12.70 16.07
N PRO A 142 0.75 13.71 15.23
CA PRO A 142 1.29 14.96 15.72
C PRO A 142 0.27 15.66 16.62
N GLY A 143 0.76 16.33 17.67
CA GLY A 143 -0.08 17.18 18.49
C GLY A 143 -0.80 18.26 17.67
N LYS A 144 -1.93 18.76 18.18
CA LYS A 144 -2.73 19.80 17.51
C LYS A 144 -1.89 21.02 17.11
N GLU A 145 -0.89 21.37 17.91
CA GLU A 145 0.04 22.46 17.64
C GLU A 145 0.90 22.20 16.41
N THR A 146 1.47 21.00 16.27
CA THR A 146 2.26 20.60 15.09
C THR A 146 1.40 20.62 13.83
N ARG A 147 0.14 20.16 13.93
CA ARG A 147 -0.82 20.26 12.82
C ARG A 147 -1.12 21.71 12.44
N ALA A 148 -1.32 22.58 13.43
CA ALA A 148 -1.56 24.00 13.20
C ALA A 148 -0.33 24.69 12.56
N GLU A 149 0.87 24.34 12.99
CA GLU A 149 2.14 24.79 12.41
C GLU A 149 2.25 24.39 10.94
N PHE A 150 1.99 23.11 10.64
CA PHE A 150 2.00 22.60 9.26
C PHE A 150 1.10 23.44 8.34
N TYR A 151 -0.16 23.64 8.71
CA TYR A 151 -1.08 24.45 7.91
C TYR A 151 -0.65 25.92 7.81
N ARG A 152 -0.02 26.47 8.85
CA ARG A 152 0.53 27.84 8.79
C ARG A 152 1.66 27.91 7.76
N GLN A 153 2.61 26.99 7.80
CA GLN A 153 3.71 26.93 6.83
C GLN A 153 3.20 26.72 5.42
N ALA A 154 2.25 25.80 5.23
CA ALA A 154 1.70 25.50 3.92
C ALA A 154 1.00 26.71 3.29
N ARG A 155 0.29 27.52 4.11
CA ARG A 155 -0.27 28.82 3.69
C ARG A 155 0.81 29.84 3.34
N LEU A 156 1.87 29.97 4.17
CA LEU A 156 2.97 30.91 3.93
C LEU A 156 3.74 30.58 2.64
N MET A 157 3.94 29.29 2.36
CA MET A 157 4.54 28.78 1.12
C MET A 157 3.62 28.94 -0.10
N LYS A 158 2.36 29.36 0.10
CA LYS A 158 1.31 29.38 -0.92
C LYS A 158 1.20 28.04 -1.64
N LEU A 159 1.25 26.94 -0.88
CA LEU A 159 1.33 25.59 -1.45
C LEU A 159 0.19 25.32 -2.45
N ASP A 160 -1.02 25.77 -2.15
CA ASP A 160 -2.18 25.62 -3.05
C ASP A 160 -2.08 26.46 -4.34
N ALA A 161 -1.27 27.51 -4.36
CA ALA A 161 -1.03 28.29 -5.57
C ALA A 161 -0.14 27.54 -6.57
N LEU A 162 0.54 26.46 -6.16
CA LEU A 162 1.30 25.58 -7.06
C LEU A 162 0.39 24.66 -7.89
N ARG A 163 -0.92 24.70 -7.68
CA ARG A 163 -1.88 23.94 -8.47
C ARG A 163 -1.95 24.46 -9.89
N SER A 164 -1.79 23.56 -10.86
CA SER A 164 -1.88 23.88 -12.29
C SER A 164 -3.31 23.86 -12.85
N LYS A 165 -4.29 23.30 -12.11
CA LYS A 165 -5.70 23.22 -12.52
C LYS A 165 -6.67 23.71 -11.43
N PRO A 166 -7.61 24.61 -11.78
CA PRO A 166 -8.74 24.95 -10.91
C PRO A 166 -9.61 23.71 -10.62
N GLY A 167 -10.18 23.60 -9.42
CA GLY A 167 -11.15 22.55 -9.06
C GLY A 167 -10.58 21.23 -8.51
N THR A 168 -9.27 21.04 -8.47
CA THR A 168 -8.64 19.94 -7.69
C THR A 168 -8.67 20.22 -6.18
N GLU A 169 -8.50 19.21 -5.34
CA GLU A 169 -8.33 19.41 -3.89
C GLU A 169 -7.09 20.28 -3.58
N PRO A 170 -7.11 21.05 -2.48
CA PRO A 170 -5.94 21.79 -2.00
C PRO A 170 -4.75 20.86 -1.80
N LEU A 171 -3.54 21.31 -2.12
CA LEU A 171 -2.32 20.53 -1.82
C LEU A 171 -2.04 20.49 -0.32
N THR A 172 -2.58 21.45 0.45
CA THR A 172 -2.50 21.45 1.90
C THR A 172 -3.44 20.46 2.59
N ASP A 173 -4.49 20.02 1.89
CA ASP A 173 -5.49 19.09 2.40
C ASP A 173 -5.35 17.76 1.62
N ARG A 174 -4.68 16.79 2.24
CA ARG A 174 -4.60 15.40 1.80
C ARG A 174 -4.83 14.46 2.97
#